data_AF-F9VZ44-F1
#
_entry.id   AF-F9VZ44-F1
#
_cell.length_a   1.000
_cell.length_b   1.000
_cell.length_c   1.000
_cell.angle_alpha   90.00
_cell.angle_beta   90.00
_cell.angle_gamma   90.00
#
_symmetry.space_group_name_H-M   'P 1'
#
loop_
_entity.id
_entity.type
_entity.pdbx_description
1 polymer ?
#
loop_
_entity_poly.entity_id
_entity_poly.type
_entity_poly.pdbx_seq_one_letter_code
_entity_poly.pdbx_strand_id
1 'polypeptide(L)'
;MNGWRFPVLDADRTHEHEEIGRVVIDGADALEPYVPMTDSNVSIPLRVAVNQAAGVVLEIGPYTLDLRDVRRLQDAIERFYLAGGGA
;
A
#
# COMPACT_ATOMS: atom_id res chain seq x y z
N MET A 1 8.48 15.25 -9.56
CA MET A 1 8.66 13.81 -9.29
C MET A 1 8.65 13.67 -7.79
N ASN A 2 7.71 12.94 -7.20
CA ASN A 2 7.81 12.61 -5.78
C ASN A 2 8.96 11.62 -5.67
N GLY A 3 10.15 12.12 -5.32
CA GLY A 3 11.41 11.38 -5.35
C GLY A 3 11.48 10.45 -4.15
N TRP A 4 11.04 9.21 -4.32
CA TRP A 4 11.22 8.17 -3.33
C TRP A 4 12.71 7.89 -3.10
N ARG A 5 13.09 7.64 -1.84
CA ARG A 5 14.52 7.55 -1.45
C ARG A 5 15.13 6.19 -1.75
N PHE A 6 14.30 5.16 -1.91
CA PHE A 6 14.72 3.78 -2.05
C PHE A 6 14.11 3.14 -3.31
N PRO A 7 14.63 1.97 -3.73
CA PRO A 7 14.05 1.22 -4.84
C PRO A 7 12.57 0.92 -4.61
N VAL A 8 11.78 1.09 -5.68
CA VAL A 8 10.33 0.92 -5.62
C VAL A 8 9.97 -0.56 -5.56
N LEU A 9 9.12 -0.92 -4.60
CA LEU A 9 8.45 -2.20 -4.57
C LEU A 9 6.96 -2.00 -4.90
N ASP A 10 6.61 -2.27 -6.15
CA ASP A 10 5.25 -2.10 -6.67
C ASP A 10 4.96 -3.11 -7.79
N ALA A 11 3.67 -3.39 -8.04
CA ALA A 11 3.26 -4.23 -9.15
C ALA A 11 3.03 -3.38 -10.42
N ASP A 12 3.21 -3.99 -11.59
CA ASP A 12 2.67 -3.43 -12.83
C ASP A 12 1.14 -3.54 -12.82
N ARG A 13 0.47 -2.39 -12.77
CA ARG A 13 -0.99 -2.27 -12.66
C ARG A 13 -1.68 -2.09 -14.02
N THR A 14 -0.96 -2.21 -15.13
CA THR A 14 -1.50 -2.00 -16.49
C THR A 14 -2.66 -2.95 -16.77
N HIS A 15 -2.52 -4.23 -16.42
CA HIS A 15 -3.56 -5.22 -16.66
C HIS A 15 -4.84 -4.94 -15.84
N GLU A 16 -4.71 -4.61 -14.56
CA GLU A 16 -5.88 -4.28 -13.71
C GLU A 16 -6.57 -2.98 -14.17
N HIS A 17 -5.81 -2.03 -14.72
CA HIS A 17 -6.38 -0.84 -15.34
C HIS A 17 -7.24 -1.20 -16.56
N GLU A 18 -6.71 -2.05 -17.44
CA GLU A 18 -7.37 -2.43 -18.69
C GLU A 18 -8.56 -3.39 -18.47
N GLU A 19 -8.42 -4.37 -17.58
CA GLU A 19 -9.40 -5.45 -17.41
C GLU A 19 -10.57 -5.06 -16.50
N ILE A 20 -10.26 -4.45 -15.33
CA ILE A 20 -11.26 -4.16 -14.29
C ILE A 20 -11.44 -2.67 -14.05
N GLY A 21 -10.94 -1.83 -14.96
CA GLY A 21 -11.14 -0.38 -14.92
C GLY A 21 -10.55 0.26 -13.67
N ARG A 22 -9.41 -0.24 -13.18
CA ARG A 22 -8.74 0.30 -11.99
C ARG A 22 -8.35 1.78 -12.20
N VAL A 23 -8.80 2.65 -11.29
CA VAL A 23 -8.44 4.08 -11.29
C VAL A 23 -7.97 4.49 -9.89
N VAL A 24 -6.82 5.15 -9.82
CA VAL A 24 -6.34 5.78 -8.58
C VAL A 24 -7.15 7.05 -8.34
N ILE A 25 -7.85 7.11 -7.21
CA ILE A 25 -8.67 8.26 -6.82
C ILE A 25 -7.99 9.15 -5.78
N ASP A 26 -7.04 8.60 -5.03
CA ASP A 26 -6.18 9.37 -4.13
C ASP A 26 -4.79 8.71 -4.03
N GLY A 27 -3.75 9.54 -4.01
CA GLY A 27 -2.35 9.12 -3.90
C GLY A 27 -1.77 9.60 -2.59
N ALA A 28 -1.39 8.68 -1.70
CA ALA A 28 -0.66 8.99 -0.49
C ALA A 28 0.86 8.85 -0.72
N ASP A 29 1.65 9.11 0.32
CA ASP A 29 3.11 8.93 0.29
C ASP A 29 3.50 7.43 0.27
N ALA A 30 4.79 7.12 0.26
CA ALA A 30 5.27 5.74 0.32
C ALA A 30 5.63 5.31 1.76
N LEU A 31 5.45 4.02 2.07
CA LEU A 31 6.14 3.40 3.20
C LEU A 31 7.60 3.14 2.80
N GLU A 32 8.54 3.34 3.72
CA GLU A 32 9.96 3.06 3.47
C GLU A 32 10.55 1.99 4.42
N PRO A 33 9.96 0.77 4.50
CA PRO A 33 10.39 -0.22 5.47
C PRO A 33 11.76 -0.81 5.12
N TYR A 34 12.50 -1.19 6.16
CA TYR A 34 13.69 -2.02 6.03
C TYR A 34 13.29 -3.48 5.76
N VAL A 35 13.97 -4.11 4.80
CA VAL A 35 13.76 -5.50 4.37
C VAL A 35 14.96 -6.33 4.83
N PRO A 36 14.82 -7.16 5.88
CA PRO A 36 15.94 -7.93 6.42
C PRO A 36 16.59 -8.89 5.43
N MET A 37 15.82 -9.44 4.49
CA MET A 37 16.34 -10.39 3.49
C MET A 37 17.35 -9.77 2.54
N THR A 38 17.25 -8.47 2.28
CA THR A 38 18.09 -7.75 1.32
C THR A 38 18.97 -6.71 1.99
N ASP A 39 18.93 -6.61 3.32
CA ASP A 39 19.66 -5.60 4.11
C ASP A 39 19.54 -4.19 3.54
N SER A 40 18.32 -3.80 3.17
CA SER A 40 18.03 -2.53 2.49
C SER A 40 16.59 -2.09 2.74
N ASN A 41 16.32 -0.80 2.57
CA ASN A 41 14.96 -0.28 2.50
C ASN A 41 14.38 -0.39 1.09
N VAL A 42 13.05 -0.32 1.01
CA VAL A 42 12.28 -0.20 -0.24
C VAL A 42 11.25 0.90 -0.09
N SER A 43 10.81 1.52 -1.18
CA SER A 43 9.69 2.45 -1.18
C SER A 43 8.44 1.75 -1.69
N ILE A 44 7.40 1.65 -0.86
CA ILE A 44 6.13 0.97 -1.12
C ILE A 44 5.03 2.02 -1.26
N PRO A 45 4.54 2.31 -2.47
CA PRO A 45 3.58 3.38 -2.68
C PRO A 45 2.21 3.08 -2.06
N LEU A 46 1.56 4.08 -1.48
CA LEU A 46 0.20 3.95 -0.96
C LEU A 46 -0.80 4.67 -1.86
N ARG A 47 -1.87 3.97 -2.25
CA ARG A 47 -2.92 4.53 -3.11
C ARG A 47 -4.30 4.10 -2.66
N VAL A 48 -5.27 4.98 -2.79
CA VAL A 48 -6.69 4.60 -2.80
C VAL A 48 -7.12 4.50 -4.24
N ALA A 49 -7.64 3.35 -4.62
CA ALA A 49 -8.11 3.09 -5.96
C ALA A 49 -9.56 2.61 -5.94
N VAL A 50 -10.22 2.72 -7.09
CA VAL A 50 -11.50 2.08 -7.37
C VAL A 50 -11.34 1.15 -8.55
N ASN A 51 -11.98 -0.02 -8.49
CA ASN A 51 -12.08 -0.94 -9.62
C ASN A 51 -13.46 -1.62 -9.63
N GLN A 52 -13.78 -2.27 -10.75
CA GLN A 52 -15.08 -2.92 -10.94
C GLN A 52 -15.25 -4.21 -10.13
N ALA A 53 -14.15 -4.85 -9.72
CA ALA A 53 -14.18 -6.15 -9.03
C ALA A 53 -14.47 -6.04 -7.53
N ALA A 54 -13.93 -5.02 -6.87
CA ALA A 54 -13.95 -4.85 -5.41
C ALA A 54 -14.48 -3.48 -4.95
N GLY A 55 -14.78 -2.57 -5.87
CA GLY A 55 -15.15 -1.20 -5.51
C GLY A 55 -13.92 -0.41 -5.06
N VAL A 56 -13.99 0.25 -3.91
CA VAL A 56 -12.87 1.02 -3.36
C VAL A 56 -11.91 0.11 -2.61
N VAL A 57 -10.61 0.23 -2.92
CA VAL A 57 -9.53 -0.57 -2.35
C VAL A 57 -8.37 0.31 -1.88
N LEU A 58 -7.65 -0.17 -0.87
CA LEU A 58 -6.36 0.38 -0.48
C LEU A 58 -5.26 -0.44 -1.16
N GLU A 59 -4.31 0.23 -1.77
CA GLU A 59 -3.15 -0.41 -2.35
C GLU A 59 -1.89 -0.06 -1.56
N ILE A 60 -1.10 -1.09 -1.32
CA ILE A 60 0.16 -1.01 -0.60
C ILE A 60 1.20 -1.67 -1.50
N GLY A 61 1.81 -0.86 -2.38
CA GLY A 61 2.64 -1.30 -3.49
C GLY A 61 1.95 -2.39 -4.30
N PRO A 62 2.50 -3.62 -4.33
CA PRO A 62 1.96 -4.71 -5.15
C PRO A 62 0.67 -5.32 -4.58
N TYR A 63 0.27 -4.98 -3.36
CA TYR A 63 -0.90 -5.57 -2.70
C TYR A 63 -2.15 -4.70 -2.86
N THR A 64 -3.30 -5.33 -3.08
CA THR A 64 -4.63 -4.71 -3.08
C THR A 64 -5.41 -5.24 -1.89
N LEU A 65 -5.89 -4.35 -1.03
CA LEU A 65 -6.60 -4.66 0.21
C LEU A 65 -8.05 -4.21 0.09
N ASP A 66 -8.97 -5.11 0.43
CA ASP A 66 -10.38 -4.77 0.57
C ASP A 66 -10.70 -4.18 1.95
N LEU A 67 -11.96 -3.81 2.19
CA LEU A 67 -12.38 -3.24 3.48
C LEU A 67 -12.12 -4.17 4.68
N ARG A 68 -12.17 -5.50 4.50
CA ARG A 68 -11.92 -6.47 5.58
C ARG A 68 -10.45 -6.48 5.95
N ASP A 69 -9.57 -6.43 4.95
CA ASP A 69 -8.12 -6.34 5.17
C ASP A 69 -7.74 -5.01 5.83
N VAL A 70 -8.33 -3.91 5.37
CA VAL A 70 -8.11 -2.58 5.96
C VAL A 70 -8.52 -2.56 7.44
N ARG A 71 -9.67 -3.15 7.81
CA ARG A 71 -10.08 -3.25 9.22
C ARG A 71 -9.08 -4.04 10.07
N ARG A 72 -8.57 -5.15 9.55
CA ARG A 72 -7.53 -5.95 10.24
C ARG A 72 -6.23 -5.17 10.40
N LEU A 73 -5.85 -4.38 9.39
CA LEU A 73 -4.68 -3.52 9.45
C LEU A 73 -4.86 -2.41 10.49
N GLN A 74 -6.05 -1.79 10.56
CA GLN A 74 -6.38 -0.80 11.58
C GLN A 74 -6.27 -1.39 13.00
N ASP A 75 -6.84 -2.57 13.24
CA ASP A 75 -6.74 -3.27 14.52
C ASP A 75 -5.27 -3.56 14.90
N ALA A 76 -4.44 -3.95 13.92
CA ALA A 76 -3.02 -4.21 14.14
C ALA A 76 -2.25 -2.93 14.49
N ILE A 77 -2.54 -1.82 13.81
CA ILE A 77 -1.96 -0.50 14.07
C ILE A 77 -2.34 -0.03 15.48
N GLU A 78 -3.59 -0.17 15.89
CA GLU A 78 -4.03 0.17 17.24
C GLU A 78 -3.27 -0.63 18.30
N ARG A 79 -3.13 -1.95 18.10
CA ARG A 79 -2.34 -2.81 18.99
C ARG A 79 -0.87 -2.42 19.05
N PHE A 80 -0.28 -2.00 17.92
CA PHE A 80 1.09 -1.48 17.88
C PHE A 80 1.25 -0.25 18.77
N TYR A 81 0.34 0.72 18.68
CA TYR A 81 0.35 1.90 19.55
C TYR A 81 0.18 1.54 21.03
N LEU A 82 -0.77 0.65 21.35
CA LEU A 82 -1.00 0.17 22.72
C LEU A 82 0.22 -0.56 23.31
N ALA A 83 1.02 -1.23 22.46
CA ALA A 83 2.26 -1.87 22.87
C ALA A 83 3.42 -0.86 23.11
N GLY A 84 3.16 0.44 23.02
CA GLY A 84 4.16 1.49 23.15
C GLY A 84 4.88 1.82 21.84
N GLY A 85 4.35 1.37 20.70
CA GLY A 85 4.83 1.75 19.38
C GLY A 85 4.57 3.22 19.11
N GLY A 86 5.54 4.06 19.41
CA GLY A 86 5.51 5.50 19.18
C GLY A 86 6.84 6.07 19.64
N ALA A 87 7.54 6.76 18.74
CA ALA A 87 8.69 7.58 19.10
C ALA A 87 8.21 8.91 19.68
#